data_AF-X1F795-F1
#
_entry.id   AF-X1F795-F1
#
_cell.length_a   1.000
_cell.length_b   1.000
_cell.length_c   1.000
_cell.angle_alpha   90.00
_cell.angle_beta   90.00
_cell.angle_gamma   90.00
#
_symmetry.space_group_name_H-M   'P 1'
#
loop_
_entity.id
_entity.type
_entity.pdbx_description
1 polymer ?
#
loop_
_entity_poly.entity_id
_entity_poly.type
_entity_poly.pdbx_seq_one_letter_code
_entity_poly.pdbx_strand_id
1 'polypeptide(L)'
;MCNKIQTTKMTEKENTKVVIKAFVAAFMLGILIGFVIFPSYSQPPEAYYSCELNSNLTYEHLEETILNITMPHEYVANVFDCSEGAAYLEWYLENNGFDTVIATKGDHAYVIVRLKRGSYAINTAPIHFYHPAYYNYTYLEPDDVFEDIYEACKCSWYAEWNWWTVVPN
;
A
#
# COMPACT_ATOMS: atom_id res chain seq x y z
N MET A 1 57.44 5.91 49.26
CA MET A 1 56.73 4.95 48.38
C MET A 1 56.36 5.70 47.11
N CYS A 2 56.98 5.38 45.97
CA CYS A 2 56.76 6.09 44.70
C CYS A 2 56.05 5.13 43.73
N ASN A 3 54.79 5.41 43.41
CA ASN A 3 54.00 4.63 42.46
C ASN A 3 54.44 4.99 41.03
N LYS A 4 55.06 4.04 40.32
CA LYS A 4 55.24 4.13 38.88
C LYS A 4 53.90 3.88 38.20
N ILE A 5 53.34 4.91 37.58
CA ILE A 5 52.24 4.79 36.62
C ILE A 5 52.85 4.18 35.36
N GLN A 6 52.55 2.91 35.08
CA GLN A 6 52.87 2.29 33.79
C GLN A 6 51.88 2.79 32.75
N THR A 7 52.34 3.67 31.86
CA THR A 7 51.63 4.02 30.65
C THR A 7 51.92 2.96 29.59
N THR A 8 50.95 2.08 29.36
CA THR A 8 51.02 1.05 28.31
C THR A 8 50.93 1.75 26.94
N LYS A 9 52.07 1.85 26.23
CA LYS A 9 52.09 2.27 24.82
C LYS A 9 51.52 1.12 23.98
N MET A 10 50.26 1.23 23.57
CA MET A 10 49.70 0.33 22.57
C MET A 10 50.44 0.52 21.25
N THR A 11 50.76 -0.59 20.61
CA THR A 11 51.50 -0.61 19.35
C THR A 11 50.59 -0.18 18.19
N GLU A 12 51.16 0.39 17.12
CA GLU A 12 50.43 0.83 15.94
C GLU A 12 49.47 -0.25 15.38
N LYS A 13 49.90 -1.52 15.41
CA LYS A 13 49.12 -2.69 15.01
C LYS A 13 47.89 -2.95 15.90
N GLU A 14 47.96 -2.61 17.18
CA GLU A 14 46.82 -2.70 18.10
C GLU A 14 45.81 -1.58 17.83
N ASN A 15 46.29 -0.37 17.53
CA ASN A 15 45.43 0.75 17.14
C ASN A 15 44.66 0.44 15.84
N THR A 16 45.31 -0.15 14.83
CA THR A 16 44.64 -0.56 13.59
C THR A 16 43.52 -1.58 13.84
N LYS A 17 43.75 -2.56 14.73
CA LYS A 17 42.73 -3.56 15.09
C LYS A 17 41.53 -2.94 15.80
N VAL A 18 41.76 -1.96 16.67
CA VAL A 18 40.68 -1.24 17.37
C VAL A 18 39.83 -0.43 16.38
N VAL A 19 40.48 0.27 15.44
CA VAL A 19 39.78 1.06 14.40
C VAL A 19 38.95 0.16 13.49
N ILE A 20 39.49 -0.97 13.03
CA ILE A 20 38.75 -1.91 12.18
C ILE A 20 37.53 -2.48 12.93
N LYS A 21 37.68 -2.87 14.20
CA LYS A 21 36.56 -3.38 15.00
C LYS A 21 35.45 -2.33 15.19
N ALA A 22 35.81 -1.08 15.42
CA ALA A 22 34.86 0.02 15.54
C ALA A 22 34.10 0.26 14.21
N PHE A 23 34.80 0.19 13.08
CA PHE A 23 34.19 0.37 11.76
C PHE A 23 33.21 -0.76 11.42
N VAL A 24 33.59 -2.01 11.71
CA VAL A 24 32.70 -3.17 11.53
C VAL A 24 31.47 -3.07 12.44
N ALA A 25 31.65 -2.67 13.71
CA ALA A 25 30.53 -2.49 14.63
C ALA A 25 29.57 -1.38 14.17
N ALA A 26 30.10 -0.25 13.69
CA ALA A 26 29.29 0.85 13.15
C ALA A 26 28.54 0.46 11.87
N PHE A 27 29.19 -0.29 10.98
CA PHE A 27 28.56 -0.82 9.76
C PHE A 27 27.44 -1.82 10.08
N MET A 28 27.68 -2.75 11.02
CA MET A 28 26.66 -3.69 11.48
C MET A 28 25.50 -2.99 12.18
N LEU A 29 25.77 -1.93 12.96
CA LEU A 29 24.75 -1.11 13.59
C LEU A 29 23.95 -0.31 12.54
N GLY A 30 24.61 0.21 11.50
CA GLY A 30 23.95 0.86 10.37
C GLY A 30 23.02 -0.09 9.60
N ILE A 31 23.44 -1.34 9.38
CA ILE A 31 22.59 -2.39 8.80
C ILE A 31 21.40 -2.68 9.71
N LEU A 32 21.63 -2.86 11.02
CA LEU A 32 20.56 -3.14 11.98
C LEU A 32 19.54 -2.00 12.06
N ILE A 33 19.98 -0.74 12.06
CA ILE A 33 19.10 0.43 12.06
C ILE A 33 18.33 0.51 10.74
N GLY A 34 18.98 0.19 9.61
CA GLY A 34 18.31 0.07 8.31
C GLY A 34 17.12 -0.90 8.36
N PHE A 35 17.29 -2.08 8.95
CA PHE A 35 16.20 -3.06 9.09
C PHE A 35 15.08 -2.65 10.07
N VAL A 36 15.33 -1.73 11.01
CA VAL A 36 14.34 -1.31 12.02
C VAL A 36 13.52 -0.10 11.58
N ILE A 37 14.00 0.70 10.61
CA ILE A 37 13.34 1.96 10.20
C ILE A 37 12.53 1.82 8.90
N PHE A 38 12.78 0.81 8.06
CA PHE A 38 11.84 0.53 6.97
C PHE A 38 10.66 -0.23 7.56
N PRO A 39 9.44 0.34 7.62
CA PRO A 39 8.26 -0.47 7.84
C PRO A 39 8.34 -1.60 6.83
N SER A 40 8.29 -2.84 7.32
CA SER A 40 8.23 -4.01 6.46
C SER A 40 7.15 -3.70 5.43
N TYR A 41 7.54 -3.50 4.17
CA TYR A 41 6.65 -3.44 3.04
C TYR A 41 5.98 -4.81 3.00
N SER A 42 4.95 -4.99 3.83
CA SER A 42 4.19 -6.21 3.88
C SER A 42 3.65 -6.35 2.48
N GLN A 43 4.20 -7.31 1.75
CA GLN A 43 3.62 -7.72 0.49
C GLN A 43 2.12 -7.90 0.75
N PRO A 44 1.26 -7.50 -0.21
CA PRO A 44 -0.17 -7.77 -0.10
C PRO A 44 -0.35 -9.21 0.39
N PRO A 45 -1.19 -9.45 1.41
CA PRO A 45 -1.30 -10.77 2.03
C PRO A 45 -1.48 -11.85 0.95
N GLU A 46 -0.70 -12.93 1.03
CA GLU A 46 -0.77 -14.01 0.04
C GLU A 46 -2.22 -14.53 -0.07
N ALA A 47 -2.71 -14.68 -1.31
CA ALA A 47 -4.10 -14.94 -1.73
C ALA A 47 -5.02 -13.73 -1.92
N TYR A 48 -4.47 -12.52 -2.13
CA TYR A 48 -5.26 -11.31 -2.43
C TYR A 48 -6.29 -11.50 -3.58
N TYR A 49 -5.91 -12.24 -4.62
CA TYR A 49 -6.79 -12.64 -5.73
C TYR A 49 -6.88 -14.17 -5.80
N SER A 50 -7.96 -14.75 -5.27
CA SER A 50 -8.26 -16.18 -5.41
C SER A 50 -9.62 -16.44 -6.05
N CYS A 51 -10.23 -15.41 -6.65
CA CYS A 51 -11.60 -15.40 -7.12
C CYS A 51 -11.68 -15.56 -8.65
N GLU A 52 -12.77 -16.18 -9.11
CA GLU A 52 -13.12 -16.23 -10.53
C GLU A 52 -14.07 -15.07 -10.87
N LEU A 53 -13.72 -14.29 -11.88
CA LEU A 53 -14.56 -13.20 -12.37
C LEU A 53 -15.86 -13.74 -12.97
N ASN A 54 -16.98 -13.07 -12.68
CA ASN A 54 -18.30 -13.42 -13.17
C ASN A 54 -18.82 -12.38 -14.16
N SER A 55 -18.68 -12.68 -15.45
CA SER A 55 -19.13 -11.82 -16.55
C SER A 55 -20.65 -11.61 -16.63
N ASN A 56 -21.44 -12.31 -15.80
CA ASN A 56 -22.89 -12.15 -15.75
C ASN A 56 -23.38 -11.15 -14.70
N LEU A 57 -22.47 -10.60 -13.88
CA LEU A 57 -22.82 -9.55 -12.91
C LEU A 57 -23.33 -8.31 -13.64
N THR A 58 -24.33 -7.68 -13.05
CA THR A 58 -25.04 -6.52 -13.60
C THR A 58 -24.87 -5.31 -12.71
N TYR A 59 -25.37 -4.15 -13.16
CA TYR A 59 -25.35 -2.93 -12.37
C TYR A 59 -26.12 -3.11 -11.04
N GLU A 60 -27.24 -3.84 -11.06
CA GLU A 60 -28.04 -4.11 -9.86
C GLU A 60 -27.27 -4.92 -8.83
N HIS A 61 -26.47 -5.91 -9.27
CA HIS A 61 -25.57 -6.64 -8.38
C HIS A 61 -24.49 -5.74 -7.81
N LEU A 62 -23.88 -4.89 -8.65
CA LEU A 62 -22.87 -3.92 -8.19
C LEU A 62 -23.45 -2.98 -7.13
N GLU A 63 -24.68 -2.51 -7.34
CA GLU A 63 -25.37 -1.62 -6.42
C GLU A 63 -25.66 -2.30 -5.07
N GLU A 64 -26.16 -3.53 -5.10
CA GLU A 64 -26.36 -4.33 -3.90
C GLU A 64 -25.04 -4.60 -3.15
N THR A 65 -23.95 -4.95 -3.86
CA THR A 65 -22.65 -5.21 -3.26
C THR A 65 -22.09 -3.96 -2.57
N ILE A 66 -22.11 -2.80 -3.24
CA ILE A 66 -21.61 -1.54 -2.67
C ILE A 66 -22.48 -1.09 -1.48
N LEU A 67 -23.81 -1.26 -1.52
CA LEU A 67 -24.67 -0.89 -0.39
C LEU A 67 -24.39 -1.70 0.88
N ASN A 68 -23.82 -2.90 0.74
CA ASN A 68 -23.50 -3.79 1.86
C ASN A 68 -22.03 -3.75 2.28
N ILE A 69 -21.17 -3.01 1.56
CA ILE A 69 -19.76 -2.91 1.92
C ILE A 69 -19.60 -2.13 3.23
N THR A 70 -18.75 -2.63 4.11
CA THR A 70 -18.26 -1.87 5.27
C THR A 70 -16.78 -1.63 5.04
N MET A 71 -16.38 -0.36 5.05
CA MET A 71 -14.97 0.00 5.00
C MET A 71 -14.29 -0.39 6.30
N PRO A 72 -13.07 -0.90 6.24
CA PRO A 72 -12.41 -1.46 7.41
C PRO A 72 -11.82 -0.36 8.30
N HIS A 73 -11.78 0.88 7.81
CA HIS A 73 -11.28 2.05 8.52
C HIS A 73 -12.01 3.32 8.03
N GLU A 74 -12.08 4.35 8.87
CA GLU A 74 -12.61 5.67 8.50
C GLU A 74 -11.63 6.41 7.59
N TYR A 75 -12.13 7.36 6.78
CA TYR A 75 -11.23 8.19 5.96
C TYR A 75 -10.33 9.06 6.83
N VAL A 76 -9.02 8.86 6.73
CA VAL A 76 -8.01 9.67 7.42
C VAL A 76 -6.89 9.95 6.42
N ALA A 77 -6.69 11.23 6.10
CA ALA A 77 -5.66 11.65 5.14
C ALA A 77 -4.26 11.12 5.51
N ASN A 78 -3.56 10.54 4.54
CA ASN A 78 -2.25 9.89 4.67
C ASN A 78 -2.21 8.69 5.64
N VAL A 79 -3.35 8.04 5.88
CA VAL A 79 -3.46 6.85 6.75
C VAL A 79 -4.39 5.82 6.14
N PHE A 80 -5.60 6.24 5.78
CA PHE A 80 -6.57 5.46 5.04
C PHE A 80 -7.36 6.45 4.20
N ASP A 81 -6.80 6.82 3.06
CA ASP A 81 -7.35 7.83 2.19
C ASP A 81 -7.82 7.26 0.84
N CYS A 82 -7.75 8.03 -0.24
CA CYS A 82 -8.30 7.64 -1.52
C CYS A 82 -7.61 6.39 -2.07
N SER A 83 -6.29 6.25 -1.90
CA SER A 83 -5.51 5.14 -2.43
C SER A 83 -5.73 3.85 -1.62
N GLU A 84 -5.64 3.89 -0.29
CA GLU A 84 -5.97 2.71 0.53
C GLU A 84 -7.43 2.30 0.39
N GLY A 85 -8.34 3.28 0.32
CA GLY A 85 -9.76 3.04 0.09
C GLY A 85 -10.01 2.38 -1.27
N ALA A 86 -9.38 2.86 -2.34
CA ALA A 86 -9.50 2.28 -3.68
C ALA A 86 -8.95 0.86 -3.74
N ALA A 87 -7.78 0.63 -3.13
CA ALA A 87 -7.17 -0.70 -3.04
C ALA A 87 -8.04 -1.71 -2.29
N TYR A 88 -8.69 -1.30 -1.19
CA TYR A 88 -9.62 -2.16 -0.47
C TYR A 88 -10.89 -2.44 -1.28
N LEU A 89 -11.46 -1.40 -1.91
CA LEU A 89 -12.71 -1.54 -2.66
C LEU A 89 -12.52 -2.44 -3.89
N GLU A 90 -11.42 -2.27 -4.61
CA GLU A 90 -11.04 -3.12 -5.74
C GLU A 90 -11.00 -4.58 -5.31
N TRP A 91 -10.16 -4.91 -4.32
CA TRP A 91 -10.09 -6.24 -3.72
C TRP A 91 -11.44 -6.81 -3.29
N TYR A 92 -12.26 -6.01 -2.61
CA TYR A 92 -13.56 -6.45 -2.13
C TYR A 92 -14.49 -6.81 -3.30
N LEU A 93 -14.52 -5.98 -4.35
CA LEU A 93 -15.35 -6.20 -5.53
C LEU A 93 -14.86 -7.40 -6.34
N GLU A 94 -13.55 -7.56 -6.51
CA GLU A 94 -12.98 -8.73 -7.18
C GLU A 94 -13.35 -10.03 -6.46
N ASN A 95 -13.27 -10.04 -5.13
CA ASN A 95 -13.71 -11.20 -4.33
C ASN A 95 -15.22 -11.47 -4.40
N ASN A 96 -16.01 -10.51 -4.90
CA ASN A 96 -17.42 -10.68 -5.24
C ASN A 96 -17.65 -10.99 -6.74
N GLY A 97 -16.57 -11.22 -7.49
CA GLY A 97 -16.59 -11.65 -8.90
C GLY A 97 -16.65 -10.51 -9.91
N PHE A 98 -16.51 -9.25 -9.51
CA PHE A 98 -16.48 -8.13 -10.43
C PHE A 98 -15.10 -7.97 -11.09
N ASP A 99 -15.08 -7.63 -12.38
CA ASP A 99 -13.88 -7.20 -13.11
C ASP A 99 -13.62 -5.73 -12.79
N THR A 100 -12.53 -5.44 -12.10
CA THR A 100 -12.22 -4.09 -11.63
C THR A 100 -10.79 -3.68 -11.92
N VAL A 101 -10.53 -2.38 -11.86
CA VAL A 101 -9.18 -1.81 -11.89
C VAL A 101 -9.10 -0.62 -10.95
N ILE A 102 -7.89 -0.35 -10.45
CA ILE A 102 -7.57 0.88 -9.74
C ILE A 102 -7.23 1.95 -10.77
N ALA A 103 -7.76 3.16 -10.58
CA ALA A 103 -7.56 4.28 -11.48
C ALA A 103 -7.16 5.54 -10.71
N THR A 104 -6.34 6.38 -11.32
CA THR A 104 -5.93 7.68 -10.75
C THR A 104 -6.31 8.83 -11.67
N LYS A 105 -6.52 9.99 -11.07
CA LYS A 105 -6.60 11.26 -11.80
C LYS A 105 -6.15 12.41 -10.90
N GLY A 106 -5.07 13.08 -11.29
CA GLY A 106 -4.40 14.05 -10.42
C GLY A 106 -3.87 13.38 -9.14
N ASP A 107 -4.29 13.87 -7.98
CA ASP A 107 -3.95 13.37 -6.64
C ASP A 107 -5.01 12.42 -6.06
N HIS A 108 -5.93 11.93 -6.88
CA HIS A 108 -7.09 11.15 -6.44
C HIS A 108 -7.09 9.73 -7.01
N ALA A 109 -7.43 8.74 -6.19
CA ALA A 109 -7.60 7.34 -6.58
C ALA A 109 -9.05 6.85 -6.45
N TYR A 110 -9.48 5.97 -7.35
CA TYR A 110 -10.83 5.42 -7.44
C TYR A 110 -10.82 4.06 -8.13
N VAL A 111 -11.97 3.37 -8.17
CA VAL A 111 -12.11 2.05 -8.80
C VAL A 111 -12.99 2.15 -10.04
N ILE A 112 -12.61 1.49 -11.14
CA ILE A 112 -13.47 1.31 -12.30
C ILE A 112 -13.92 -0.15 -12.35
N VAL A 113 -15.23 -0.37 -12.39
CA VAL A 113 -15.84 -1.69 -12.56
C VAL A 113 -16.26 -1.87 -14.01
N ARG A 114 -15.80 -2.93 -14.65
CA ARG A 114 -16.13 -3.29 -16.03
C ARG A 114 -17.28 -4.30 -16.03
N LEU A 115 -18.45 -3.88 -16.52
CA LEU A 115 -19.59 -4.77 -16.74
C LEU A 115 -19.87 -4.94 -18.23
N LYS A 116 -20.62 -5.99 -18.59
CA LYS A 116 -20.98 -6.28 -19.98
C LYS A 116 -21.65 -5.10 -20.71
N ARG A 117 -22.34 -4.23 -19.98
CA ARG A 117 -23.10 -3.09 -20.54
C ARG A 117 -22.41 -1.73 -20.37
N GLY A 118 -21.21 -1.70 -19.81
CA GLY A 118 -20.45 -0.45 -19.61
C GLY A 118 -19.54 -0.51 -18.39
N SER A 119 -18.76 0.54 -18.22
CA SER A 119 -17.86 0.72 -17.08
C SER A 119 -18.37 1.79 -16.12
N TYR A 120 -18.09 1.61 -14.83
CA TYR A 120 -18.60 2.45 -13.75
C TYR A 120 -17.46 2.85 -12.82
N ALA A 121 -17.23 4.16 -12.64
CA ALA A 121 -16.25 4.67 -11.69
C ALA A 121 -16.88 4.81 -10.29
N ILE A 122 -16.16 4.39 -9.25
CA ILE A 122 -16.60 4.41 -7.86
C ILE A 122 -15.53 5.11 -7.01
N ASN A 123 -15.93 6.18 -6.32
CA ASN A 123 -15.07 6.93 -5.42
C ASN A 123 -15.18 6.40 -3.98
N THR A 124 -14.07 6.42 -3.26
CA THR A 124 -13.88 5.84 -1.92
C THR A 124 -13.80 6.89 -0.80
N ALA A 125 -13.71 8.19 -1.14
CA ALA A 125 -13.38 9.24 -0.19
C ALA A 125 -14.22 10.54 -0.33
N PRO A 126 -15.27 10.73 0.47
CA PRO A 126 -15.98 9.69 1.23
C PRO A 126 -16.64 8.68 0.28
N ILE A 127 -16.99 7.46 0.75
CA ILE A 127 -17.88 6.57 -0.01
C ILE A 127 -19.19 7.30 -0.22
N HIS A 128 -19.32 7.92 -1.38
CA HIS A 128 -20.55 8.49 -1.87
C HIS A 128 -20.90 7.72 -3.13
N PHE A 129 -22.05 7.06 -3.02
CA PHE A 129 -22.71 6.38 -4.11
C PHE A 129 -23.14 7.41 -5.14
N TYR A 130 -22.48 7.46 -6.29
CA TYR A 130 -22.92 8.29 -7.39
C TYR A 130 -23.34 7.39 -8.54
N HIS A 131 -24.65 7.28 -8.70
CA HIS A 131 -25.28 6.61 -9.83
C HIS A 131 -24.69 7.16 -11.15
N PRO A 132 -24.41 6.31 -12.17
CA PRO A 132 -23.76 6.66 -13.44
C PRO A 132 -24.40 7.84 -14.20
N ALA A 133 -25.69 8.11 -13.98
CA ALA A 133 -26.38 9.29 -14.52
C ALA A 133 -25.86 10.65 -13.99
N TYR A 134 -25.04 10.66 -12.93
CA TYR A 134 -24.52 11.86 -12.27
C TYR A 134 -22.99 11.98 -12.31
N TYR A 135 -22.28 11.04 -12.96
CA TYR A 135 -20.83 11.08 -13.04
C TYR A 135 -20.34 11.85 -14.27
N ASN A 136 -19.34 12.69 -14.04
CA ASN A 136 -18.62 13.44 -15.04
C ASN A 136 -17.74 12.46 -15.85
N TYR A 137 -17.86 12.45 -17.19
CA TYR A 137 -17.05 11.63 -18.12
C TYR A 137 -15.54 11.67 -17.82
N THR A 138 -15.09 12.73 -17.15
CA THR A 138 -13.72 12.94 -16.68
C THR A 138 -13.12 11.76 -15.90
N TYR A 139 -13.91 10.96 -15.16
CA TYR A 139 -13.43 9.79 -14.41
C TYR A 139 -13.37 8.49 -15.24
N LEU A 140 -13.79 8.53 -16.51
CA LEU A 140 -13.57 7.42 -17.45
C LEU A 140 -12.31 7.65 -18.31
N GLU A 141 -11.62 8.77 -18.08
CA GLU A 141 -10.34 9.12 -18.70
C GLU A 141 -9.27 9.29 -17.60
N PRO A 142 -8.87 8.20 -16.94
CA PRO A 142 -7.82 8.23 -15.92
C PRO A 142 -6.47 8.66 -16.48
N ASP A 143 -5.62 9.21 -15.60
CA ASP A 143 -4.21 9.46 -15.90
C ASP A 143 -3.44 8.13 -15.89
N ASP A 144 -3.66 7.29 -14.88
CA ASP A 144 -3.11 5.93 -14.78
C ASP A 144 -4.19 4.89 -14.43
N VAL A 145 -3.97 3.65 -14.87
CA VAL A 145 -4.79 2.47 -14.56
C VAL A 145 -3.87 1.34 -14.14
N PHE A 146 -4.23 0.65 -13.07
CA PHE A 146 -3.54 -0.50 -12.53
C PHE A 146 -4.51 -1.67 -12.47
N GLU A 147 -4.14 -2.82 -13.04
CA GLU A 147 -5.01 -4.00 -13.01
C GLU A 147 -5.13 -4.58 -11.60
N ASP A 148 -4.12 -4.35 -10.76
CA ASP A 148 -4.12 -4.83 -9.39
C ASP A 148 -3.32 -3.92 -8.45
N ILE A 149 -3.41 -4.23 -7.16
CA ILE A 149 -2.66 -3.55 -6.11
C ILE A 149 -1.13 -3.68 -6.29
N TYR A 150 -0.65 -4.76 -6.90
CA TYR A 150 0.79 -4.98 -7.11
C TYR A 150 1.34 -4.04 -8.19
N GLU A 151 0.56 -3.75 -9.23
CA GLU A 151 0.90 -2.75 -10.25
C GLU A 151 0.89 -1.35 -9.66
N ALA A 152 -0.15 -0.99 -8.89
CA ALA A 152 -0.24 0.31 -8.23
C ALA A 152 0.97 0.56 -7.31
N CYS A 153 1.33 -0.43 -6.49
CA CYS A 153 2.48 -0.36 -5.57
C CYS A 153 3.85 -0.30 -6.27
N LYS A 154 3.96 -0.71 -7.55
CA LYS A 154 5.21 -0.57 -8.33
C LYS A 154 5.36 0.83 -8.90
N CYS A 155 4.25 1.47 -9.26
CA CYS A 155 4.23 2.77 -9.92
C CYS A 155 4.29 3.94 -8.93
N SER A 156 3.79 3.76 -7.70
CA SER A 156 3.94 4.73 -6.62
C SER A 156 4.63 4.10 -5.39
N TRP A 157 4.71 4.82 -4.28
CA TRP A 157 5.34 4.28 -3.07
C TRP A 157 4.41 3.23 -2.44
N TYR A 158 4.89 1.99 -2.25
CA TYR A 158 4.13 0.87 -1.63
C TYR A 158 3.32 1.23 -0.37
N ALA A 159 3.76 2.22 0.41
CA ALA A 159 3.10 2.65 1.65
C ALA A 159 1.82 3.47 1.43
N GLU A 160 1.46 3.79 0.19
CA GLU A 160 0.29 4.59 -0.18
C GLU A 160 -0.97 3.75 -0.41
N TRP A 161 -0.83 2.42 -0.55
CA TRP A 161 -1.97 1.55 -0.91
C TRP A 161 -2.23 0.42 0.08
N ASN A 162 -1.43 0.35 1.15
CA ASN A 162 -1.31 -0.79 2.04
C ASN A 162 -2.41 -0.82 3.13
N TRP A 163 -3.68 -0.78 2.71
CA TRP A 163 -4.83 -0.73 3.61
C TRP A 163 -4.83 -1.81 4.70
N TRP A 164 -4.28 -3.00 4.41
CA TRP A 164 -4.18 -4.11 5.39
C TRP A 164 -3.27 -3.81 6.59
N THR A 165 -2.52 -2.70 6.56
CA THR A 165 -1.65 -2.29 7.66
C THR A 165 -2.35 -1.40 8.69
N VAL A 166 -3.54 -0.88 8.37
CA VAL A 166 -4.30 0.05 9.23
C VAL A 166 -5.61 -0.53 9.75
N VAL A 167 -5.91 -1.79 9.41
CA VAL A 167 -7.07 -2.53 9.93
C VAL A 167 -6.61 -3.39 11.12
N PRO A 168 -7.29 -3.32 12.28
CA PRO A 168 -6.99 -4.22 13.40
C PRO A 168 -7.35 -5.67 13.05
N ASN A 169 -6.45 -6.61 13.39
CA ASN A 169 -6.70 -8.06 13.34
C ASN A 169 -7.78 -8.51 14.34
#